data_AF-A0A183VHE8-F1
#
_entry.id   AF-A0A183VHE8-F1
#
_cell.length_a   1.000
_cell.length_b   1.000
_cell.length_c   1.000
_cell.angle_alpha   90.00
_cell.angle_beta   90.00
_cell.angle_gamma   90.00
#
_symmetry.space_group_name_H-M   'P 1'
#
loop_
_entity.id
_entity.type
_entity.pdbx_description
1 polymer ?
#
loop_
_entity_poly.entity_id
_entity_poly.type
_entity_poly.pdbx_seq_one_letter_code
_entity_poly.pdbx_strand_id
1 'polypeptide(L)'
;MLGKQSPWSNTYDPPLEDGAMPSDKLRKLEIEVNAAFEAYRDAYFEGGVSSVYFWDLDYGFAGVVLIKKVGDGSRMIQGCWDSIHVIEIQEKVCNFVKRSVLGIV
;
A
#
# COMPACT_ATOMS: atom_id res chain seq x y z
N MET A 1 13.20 -14.45 -9.86
CA MET A 1 13.00 -13.02 -10.18
C MET A 1 11.89 -12.51 -9.28
N LEU A 2 12.06 -11.39 -8.58
CA LEU A 2 10.96 -10.80 -7.81
C LEU A 2 10.13 -9.95 -8.77
N GLY A 3 8.99 -10.49 -9.21
CA GLY A 3 8.01 -9.72 -9.99
C GLY A 3 7.28 -8.73 -9.09
N LYS A 4 6.85 -7.60 -9.65
CA LYS A 4 6.04 -6.61 -8.92
C LYS A 4 4.59 -6.73 -9.34
N GLN A 5 3.69 -6.94 -8.38
CA GLN A 5 2.25 -6.93 -8.64
C GLN A 5 1.76 -5.49 -8.75
N SER A 6 0.96 -5.21 -9.77
CA SER A 6 0.31 -3.90 -9.91
C SER A 6 -0.97 -3.83 -9.05
N PRO A 7 -1.17 -2.77 -8.25
CA PRO A 7 -2.37 -2.61 -7.44
C PRO A 7 -3.61 -2.32 -8.31
N TRP A 8 -3.42 -1.92 -9.57
CA TRP A 8 -4.51 -1.57 -10.48
C TRP A 8 -4.94 -2.78 -11.32
N SER A 9 -3.99 -3.46 -11.95
CA SER A 9 -4.27 -4.58 -12.86
C SER A 9 -4.26 -5.95 -12.17
N ASN A 10 -3.74 -6.04 -10.94
CA ASN A 10 -3.61 -7.29 -10.21
C ASN A 10 -2.75 -8.33 -10.97
N THR A 11 -1.80 -7.89 -11.80
CA THR A 11 -0.88 -8.75 -12.54
C THR A 11 0.56 -8.45 -12.16
N TYR A 12 1.42 -9.46 -12.29
CA TYR A 12 2.85 -9.34 -12.07
C TYR A 12 3.57 -8.86 -13.32
N ASP A 13 4.59 -8.02 -13.13
CA ASP A 13 5.58 -7.64 -14.14
C ASP A 13 7.00 -7.93 -13.64
N PRO A 14 7.78 -8.81 -14.32
CA PRO A 14 7.38 -9.68 -15.43
C PRO A 14 6.29 -10.70 -15.02
N PRO A 15 5.52 -11.27 -15.97
CA PRO A 15 4.46 -12.23 -15.67
C PRO A 15 4.98 -13.43 -14.87
N LEU A 16 4.28 -13.77 -13.78
CA LEU A 16 4.56 -14.91 -12.91
C LEU A 16 3.29 -15.77 -12.81
N GLU A 17 3.43 -17.09 -12.97
CA GLU A 17 2.32 -18.05 -12.78
C GLU A 17 2.05 -18.37 -11.30
N ASP A 18 3.05 -18.25 -10.44
CA ASP A 18 3.03 -18.62 -9.02
C ASP A 18 3.17 -17.41 -8.07
N GLY A 19 2.83 -16.21 -8.56
CA GLY A 19 2.82 -15.00 -7.74
C GLY A 19 1.79 -15.08 -6.61
N ALA A 20 2.15 -14.65 -5.40
CA ALA A 20 1.21 -14.57 -4.30
C ALA A 20 0.11 -13.55 -4.63
N MET A 21 -1.15 -13.98 -4.59
CA MET A 21 -2.30 -13.13 -4.87
C MET A 21 -3.17 -13.01 -3.62
N PRO A 22 -3.71 -11.82 -3.30
CA PRO A 22 -4.65 -11.69 -2.21
C PRO A 22 -5.93 -12.47 -2.51
N SER A 23 -6.62 -12.95 -1.47
CA SER A 23 -7.96 -13.52 -1.59
C SER A 23 -8.96 -12.52 -2.21
N ASP A 24 -10.04 -13.00 -2.84
CA ASP A 24 -11.02 -12.13 -3.52
C ASP A 24 -11.64 -11.06 -2.59
N LYS A 25 -11.87 -11.42 -1.31
CA LYS A 25 -12.34 -10.50 -0.28
C LYS A 25 -11.31 -9.39 -0.05
N LEU A 26 -10.05 -9.79 0.10
CA LEU A 26 -8.95 -8.89 0.40
C LEU A 26 -8.62 -7.99 -0.80
N ARG A 27 -8.74 -8.50 -2.03
CA ARG A 27 -8.59 -7.71 -3.26
C ARG A 27 -9.64 -6.60 -3.38
N LYS A 28 -10.90 -6.87 -3.02
CA LYS A 28 -11.94 -5.82 -2.98
C LYS A 28 -11.59 -4.73 -1.97
N LEU A 29 -11.16 -5.12 -0.78
CA LEU A 29 -10.71 -4.19 0.25
C LEU A 29 -9.49 -3.39 -0.22
N GLU A 30 -8.54 -4.03 -0.91
CA GLU A 30 -7.36 -3.38 -1.47
C GLU A 30 -7.74 -2.26 -2.47
N ILE A 31 -8.74 -2.49 -3.33
CA ILE A 31 -9.23 -1.47 -4.28
C ILE A 31 -9.87 -0.29 -3.54
N GLU A 32 -10.74 -0.56 -2.56
CA GLU A 32 -11.41 0.49 -1.77
C GLU A 32 -10.39 1.32 -0.99
N VAL A 33 -9.42 0.67 -0.36
CA VAL A 33 -8.39 1.33 0.45
C VAL A 33 -7.41 2.10 -0.46
N ASN A 34 -7.05 1.58 -1.65
CA ASN A 34 -6.28 2.34 -2.62
C ASN A 34 -6.98 3.66 -3.00
N ALA A 35 -8.28 3.63 -3.29
CA ALA A 35 -9.04 4.83 -3.62
C ALA A 35 -9.10 5.82 -2.43
N ALA A 36 -9.26 5.31 -1.21
CA ALA A 36 -9.24 6.14 0.00
C ALA A 36 -7.87 6.81 0.21
N PHE A 37 -6.77 6.08 -0.01
CA PHE A 37 -5.42 6.63 0.12
C PHE A 37 -5.00 7.54 -1.03
N GLU A 38 -5.60 7.39 -2.21
CA GLU A 38 -5.45 8.35 -3.30
C GLU A 38 -6.06 9.71 -2.92
N ALA A 39 -7.26 9.72 -2.35
CA ALA A 39 -7.87 10.94 -1.82
C ALA A 39 -7.06 11.53 -0.64
N TYR A 40 -6.53 10.69 0.26
CA TYR A 40 -5.63 11.13 1.33
C TYR A 40 -4.35 11.76 0.79
N ARG A 41 -3.73 11.13 -0.21
CA ARG A 41 -2.54 11.64 -0.89
C ARG A 41 -2.82 13.02 -1.47
N ASP A 42 -3.92 13.19 -2.19
CA ASP A 42 -4.25 14.46 -2.83
C ASP A 42 -4.50 15.56 -1.81
N ALA A 43 -5.18 15.24 -0.70
CA ALA A 43 -5.46 16.20 0.37
C ALA A 43 -4.20 16.68 1.13
N TYR A 44 -3.18 15.83 1.27
CA TYR A 44 -2.00 16.13 2.11
C TYR A 44 -0.71 16.42 1.35
N PHE A 45 -0.55 15.84 0.15
CA PHE A 45 0.68 15.92 -0.64
C PHE A 45 0.48 16.64 -1.98
N GLU A 46 -0.76 17.03 -2.31
CA GLU A 46 -1.15 17.73 -3.54
C GLU A 46 -0.57 17.06 -4.80
N GLY A 47 -0.52 15.71 -4.78
CA GLY A 47 0.04 14.87 -5.83
C GLY A 47 1.00 13.80 -5.32
N GLY A 48 1.81 13.23 -6.22
CA GLY A 48 2.67 12.08 -5.93
C GLY A 48 2.02 10.77 -6.37
N VAL A 49 2.46 9.64 -5.81
CA VAL A 49 1.94 8.30 -6.10
C VAL A 49 1.62 7.60 -4.78
N SER A 50 0.45 6.98 -4.69
CA SER A 50 0.08 6.08 -3.59
C SER A 50 -0.17 4.67 -4.11
N SER A 51 0.11 3.68 -3.29
CA SER A 51 -0.20 2.28 -3.60
C SER A 51 -0.43 1.50 -2.31
N VAL A 52 -1.44 0.65 -2.31
CA VAL A 52 -1.79 -0.23 -1.19
C VAL A 52 -1.75 -1.67 -1.66
N TYR A 53 -1.12 -2.52 -0.85
CA TYR A 53 -1.05 -3.96 -1.06
C TYR A 53 -1.45 -4.67 0.20
N PHE A 54 -2.28 -5.70 0.09
CA PHE A 54 -2.68 -6.59 1.16
C PHE A 54 -2.30 -8.04 0.87
N TRP A 55 -2.07 -8.81 1.93
CA TRP A 55 -1.88 -10.25 1.86
C TRP A 55 -2.51 -10.94 3.07
N ASP A 56 -3.00 -12.16 2.84
CA ASP A 56 -3.66 -12.96 3.88
C ASP A 56 -2.63 -13.50 4.90
N LEU A 57 -3.08 -13.67 6.15
CA LEU A 57 -2.33 -14.31 7.24
C LEU A 57 -3.18 -15.43 7.85
N ASP A 58 -2.56 -16.34 8.60
CA ASP A 58 -3.29 -17.45 9.27
C ASP A 58 -4.41 -16.94 10.21
N TYR A 59 -4.22 -15.76 10.82
CA TYR A 59 -5.15 -15.14 11.77
C TYR A 59 -5.44 -13.67 11.44
N GLY A 60 -5.87 -13.41 10.20
CA GLY A 60 -6.28 -12.09 9.72
C GLY A 60 -5.61 -11.73 8.40
N PHE A 61 -5.13 -10.49 8.27
CA PHE A 61 -4.41 -10.03 7.08
C PHE A 61 -3.43 -8.91 7.44
N ALA A 62 -2.45 -8.68 6.58
CA ALA A 62 -1.55 -7.55 6.70
C ALA A 62 -1.49 -6.78 5.39
N GLY A 63 -0.97 -5.57 5.48
CA GLY A 63 -0.84 -4.68 4.33
C GLY A 63 0.25 -3.66 4.48
N VAL A 64 0.57 -3.07 3.34
CA VAL A 64 1.44 -1.91 3.24
C VAL A 64 0.78 -0.82 2.42
N VAL A 65 0.84 0.40 2.94
CA VAL A 65 0.49 1.62 2.22
C VAL A 65 1.78 2.36 1.92
N LEU A 66 2.00 2.66 0.65
CA LEU A 66 3.16 3.40 0.15
C LEU A 66 2.68 4.74 -0.39
N ILE A 67 3.36 5.82 -0.01
CA ILE A 67 3.17 7.15 -0.59
C ILE A 67 4.54 7.68 -0.98
N LYS A 68 4.67 8.11 -2.23
CA LYS A 68 5.88 8.75 -2.75
C LYS A 68 5.55 10.10 -3.36
N LYS A 69 6.22 11.15 -2.92
CA LYS A 69 6.13 12.49 -3.51
C LYS A 69 7.51 12.99 -3.88
N VAL A 70 7.70 13.30 -5.16
CA VAL A 70 8.90 13.97 -5.66
C VAL A 70 8.63 15.47 -5.71
N GLY A 71 9.53 16.26 -5.14
CA GLY A 71 9.50 17.72 -5.22
C GLY A 71 9.61 18.19 -6.67
N ASP A 72 9.09 19.37 -6.95
CA ASP A 72 9.09 19.96 -8.29
C ASP A 72 10.48 20.46 -8.75
N GLY A 73 11.50 20.34 -7.89
CA GLY A 73 12.85 20.80 -8.17
C GLY A 73 12.97 22.33 -8.20
N SER A 74 11.98 23.05 -7.66
CA SER A 74 12.01 24.51 -7.65
C SER A 74 13.27 25.04 -6.96
N ARG A 75 13.88 26.06 -7.57
CA ARG A 75 15.09 26.73 -7.06
C ARG A 75 16.31 25.81 -6.85
N MET A 76 16.45 24.76 -7.67
CA MET A 76 17.54 23.77 -7.61
C MET A 76 17.56 22.92 -6.32
N ILE A 77 16.47 22.91 -5.55
CA ILE A 77 16.34 22.07 -4.36
C ILE A 77 15.57 20.81 -4.75
N GLN A 78 16.23 19.67 -4.64
CA GLN A 78 15.61 18.36 -4.85
C GLN A 78 15.17 17.79 -3.50
N GLY A 79 13.88 17.47 -3.39
CA GLY A 79 13.31 16.78 -2.23
C GLY A 79 12.51 15.57 -2.70
N CYS A 80 12.60 14.47 -1.96
CA CYS A 80 11.75 13.30 -2.15
C CYS A 80 11.20 12.91 -0.78
N TRP A 81 9.91 12.58 -0.75
CA TRP A 81 9.23 12.06 0.41
C TRP A 81 8.78 10.64 0.11
N ASP A 82 9.14 9.71 0.98
CA ASP A 82 8.72 8.32 0.93
C ASP A 82 8.06 7.98 2.28
N SER A 83 6.87 7.40 2.25
CA SER A 83 6.15 6.91 3.43
C SER A 83 5.73 5.48 3.25
N ILE A 84 6.03 4.68 4.26
CA ILE A 84 5.75 3.25 4.30
C ILE A 84 4.98 2.98 5.59
N HIS A 85 3.68 2.68 5.45
CA HIS A 85 2.84 2.30 6.57
C HIS A 85 2.57 0.80 6.49
N VAL A 86 3.20 0.03 7.38
CA VAL A 86 2.93 -1.40 7.52
C VAL A 86 1.86 -1.59 8.58
N ILE A 87 0.82 -2.35 8.24
CA ILE A 87 -0.35 -2.58 9.09
C ILE A 87 -0.59 -4.09 9.17
N GLU A 88 -0.77 -4.58 10.39
CA GLU A 88 -1.21 -5.94 10.66
C GLU A 88 -2.59 -5.89 11.32
N ILE A 89 -3.54 -6.67 10.82
CA ILE A 89 -4.88 -6.79 11.34
C ILE A 89 -5.06 -8.23 11.83
N GLN A 90 -5.23 -8.39 13.13
CA GLN A 90 -5.61 -9.67 13.72
C GLN A 90 -7.13 -9.73 13.86
N GLU A 91 -7.78 -10.58 13.08
CA GLU A 91 -9.22 -10.84 13.21
C GLU A 91 -9.44 -11.76 14.43
N LYS A 92 -9.75 -11.17 15.59
CA LYS A 92 -10.29 -11.94 16.74
C LYS A 92 -11.81 -11.83 16.73
N VAL A 93 -12.48 -12.91 17.16
CA VAL A 93 -13.96 -12.99 17.24
C VAL A 93 -14.60 -11.86 18.06
N CYS A 94 -13.84 -11.03 18.82
CA CYS A 94 -14.42 -9.92 19.58
C CYS A 94 -13.60 -8.61 19.73
N ASN A 95 -12.44 -8.34 19.09
CA ASN A 95 -11.77 -7.02 19.22
C ASN A 95 -10.75 -6.72 18.10
N PHE A 96 -10.79 -5.51 17.51
CA PHE A 96 -9.79 -4.98 16.58
C PHE A 96 -8.57 -4.43 17.34
N VAL A 97 -7.35 -4.86 16.98
CA VAL A 97 -6.09 -4.26 17.46
C VAL A 97 -5.37 -3.66 16.25
N LYS A 98 -5.22 -2.33 16.20
CA LYS A 98 -4.34 -1.64 15.24
C LYS A 98 -2.94 -1.56 15.81
N ARG A 99 -1.95 -2.13 15.13
CA ARG A 99 -0.53 -1.87 15.41
C ARG A 99 0.07 -1.12 14.22
N SER A 100 0.38 0.16 14.42
CA SER A 100 1.03 1.01 13.42
C SER A 100 2.53 1.09 13.76
N VAL A 101 3.41 0.66 12.86
CA VAL A 101 4.84 0.98 12.95
C VAL A 101 5.11 2.11 11.97
N LEU A 102 5.29 3.33 12.49
CA LEU A 102 5.68 4.48 11.69
C LEU A 102 7.22 4.53 11.62
N GLY A 103 7.78 4.02 10.54
CA GLY A 103 9.19 4.23 10.20
C GLY A 103 9.29 5.42 9.27
N ILE A 104 9.83 6.54 9.75
CA ILE A 104 10.33 7.62 8.89
C ILE A 104 11.71 7.15 8.42
N VAL A 105 11.90 7.01 7.11
CA VAL A 105 13.22 6.83 6.48
C VAL A 105 13.47 7.99 5.55
#